data_AF-A0A3B1AY33-F1
#
_entry.id   AF-A0A3B1AY33-F1
#
_cell.length_a   1.000
_cell.length_b   1.000
_cell.length_c   1.000
_cell.angle_alpha   90.00
_cell.angle_beta   90.00
_cell.angle_gamma   90.00
#
_symmetry.space_group_name_H-M   'P 1'
#
loop_
_entity.id
_entity.type
_entity.pdbx_description
1 polymer ?
#
loop_
_entity_poly.entity_id
_entity_poly.type
_entity_poly.pdbx_seq_one_letter_code
_entity_poly.pdbx_strand_id
1 'polypeptide(L)' 'MSATIANIHAREIIDSRGNPTVEADVTLESGKMGRA' A
#
# COMPACT_ATOMS: atom_id res chain seq x y z
N MET A 1 6.30 18.86 -6.46
CA MET A 1 5.41 17.83 -5.90
C MET A 1 6.12 17.19 -4.72
N SER A 2 5.49 17.17 -3.54
CA SER A 2 6.05 16.55 -2.32
C SER A 2 6.00 15.02 -2.42
N ALA A 3 7.08 14.37 -1.96
CA ALA A 3 7.18 12.91 -1.84
C ALA A 3 7.02 12.42 -0.40
N THR A 4 6.65 13.30 0.53
CA THR A 4 6.37 12.93 1.93
C THR A 4 5.19 11.97 2.00
N ILE A 5 5.33 10.93 2.80
CA ILE A 5 4.27 9.95 3.06
C ILE A 5 3.25 10.57 4.01
N ALA A 6 1.97 10.56 3.62
CA ALA A 6 0.87 11.03 4.44
C ALA A 6 0.15 9.90 5.18
N ASN A 7 0.01 8.72 4.54
CA ASN A 7 -0.66 7.58 5.13
C ASN A 7 -0.13 6.25 4.57
N ILE A 8 -0.14 5.22 5.41
CA ILE A 8 0.12 3.82 5.04
C ILE A 8 -0.99 2.96 5.64
N HIS A 9 -1.61 2.11 4.82
CA HIS A 9 -2.58 1.12 5.28
C HIS A 9 -2.22 -0.26 4.75
N ALA A 10 -2.05 -1.22 5.64
CA ALA A 10 -1.71 -2.60 5.30
C ALA A 10 -2.88 -3.55 5.61
N ARG A 11 -3.02 -4.60 4.80
CA ARG A 11 -4.01 -5.66 4.98
C ARG A 11 -3.44 -7.02 4.58
N GLU A 12 -3.95 -8.08 5.19
CA GLU A 12 -3.69 -9.44 4.75
C GLU A 12 -4.55 -9.76 3.52
N ILE A 13 -3.95 -10.37 2.51
CA ILE A 13 -4.60 -10.92 1.31
C ILE A 13 -4.07 -12.34 1.04
N ILE A 14 -4.65 -13.03 0.07
CA ILE A 14 -4.23 -14.37 -0.33
C ILE A 14 -3.48 -14.32 -1.67
N ASP A 15 -2.28 -14.91 -1.74
CA ASP A 15 -1.49 -14.99 -2.97
C ASP A 15 -2.02 -16.06 -3.95
N SER A 16 -1.44 -16.16 -5.14
CA SER A 16 -1.85 -17.14 -6.16
C SER A 16 -1.61 -18.61 -5.77
N ARG A 17 -0.87 -18.86 -4.68
CA ARG A 17 -0.61 -20.19 -4.12
C ARG A 17 -1.48 -20.49 -2.90
N GLY A 18 -2.40 -19.59 -2.54
CA GLY A 18 -3.31 -19.75 -1.40
C GLY A 18 -2.69 -19.36 -0.05
N ASN A 19 -1.53 -18.72 -0.02
CA ASN A 19 -0.87 -18.33 1.22
C ASN A 19 -1.23 -16.88 1.62
N PRO A 20 -1.41 -16.59 2.92
CA PRO A 20 -1.48 -15.22 3.40
C PRO A 20 -0.24 -14.41 2.99
N THR A 21 -0.46 -13.21 2.47
CA THR A 21 0.56 -12.20 2.16
C THR A 21 0.04 -10.81 2.50
N VAL A 22 0.91 -9.80 2.54
CA VAL A 22 0.53 -8.41 2.84
C VAL A 22 0.35 -7.63 1.55
N GLU A 23 -0.70 -6.81 1.50
CA GLU A 23 -0.86 -5.71 0.54
C GLU A 23 -0.82 -4.37 1.29
N ALA A 24 -0.14 -3.37 0.74
CA ALA A 24 0.01 -2.06 1.34
C ALA A 24 -0.41 -0.94 0.37
N ASP A 25 -1.28 -0.05 0.85
CA ASP A 25 -1.59 1.23 0.23
C ASP A 25 -0.72 2.34 0.83
N VAL A 26 -0.05 3.13 -0.01
CA VAL A 26 0.75 4.30 0.41
C VAL A 26 0.20 5.54 -0.29
N THR A 27 -0.17 6.56 0.50
CA THR A 27 -0.62 7.85 -0.02
C THR A 27 0.39 8.94 0.34
N LEU A 28 0.82 9.73 -0.64
CA LEU A 28 1.71 10.88 -0.46
C LEU A 28 0.91 12.14 -0.15
N GLU A 29 1.55 13.15 0.46
CA GLU A 29 0.94 14.49 0.63
C GLU A 29 0.53 15.13 -0.70
N SER A 30 1.18 14.73 -1.80
CA SER A 30 0.80 15.16 -3.16
C SER A 30 -0.49 14.52 -3.68
N GLY A 31 -1.13 13.63 -2.91
CA GLY A 31 -2.34 12.89 -3.28
C GLY A 31 -2.11 11.67 -4.16
N LYS A 32 -0.85 11.40 -4.58
CA LYS A 32 -0.51 10.18 -5.33
C LYS A 32 -0.61 8.95 -4.43
N MET A 33 -1.10 7.86 -4.99
CA MET A 33 -1.25 6.57 -4.31
C MET A 33 -0.47 5.47 -5.03
N GLY A 34 0.21 4.62 -4.27
CA GLY A 34 0.82 3.37 -4.74
C GLY A 34 0.29 2.17 -3.95
N ARG A 35 0.25 1.01 -4.59
CA ARG A 35 -0.15 -0.27 -3.98
C ARG A 35 0.82 -1.37 -4.40
N ALA A 36 1.18 -2.22 -3.45
CA ALA A 36 2.04 -3.40 -3.65
C ALA A 36 1.66 -4.53 -2.70
#